data_AF-A0A975F5U8-F1
#
_entry.id   AF-A0A975F5U8-F1
#
_cell.length_a   1.000
_cell.length_b   1.000
_cell.length_c   1.000
_cell.angle_alpha   90.00
_cell.angle_beta   90.00
_cell.angle_gamma   90.00
#
_symmetry.space_group_name_H-M   'P 1'
#
loop_
_entity.id
_entity.type
_entity.pdbx_description
1 polymer ?
#
loop_
_entity_poly.entity_id
_entity_poly.type
_entity_poly.pdbx_seq_one_letter_code
_entity_poly.pdbx_strand_id
1 'polypeptide(L)'
;MAEPPKDFGDAPATYPTLKANNGANHLMSQQLYLGNCVDGDSDGQVTATPSGDDSATGSITYGTCATAGADEDAITPVSLTDGQTAPSINVKTHNTTGADATLACWIDYNGDKTLDNTTERASTTVANNATTATLTLPNVPATASTTTGGSTVMRCRLASTASEISNATGAANTGEIEDHPVTLTAAPPACATITNTTNVTKITETDSNAVNNTASAAIQANCAVSKTDLKVTKTASKTTVRHGDTVTYTITLENDSDVIATAVKVGDNLPSSLTFVSATPSQGTFANGVWDVGNVAARAKLTLMLEVTVK
;
A
#
# COMPACT_ATOMS: atom_id res chain seq x y z
N MET A 1 -34.25 -11.78 26.16
CA MET A 1 -33.62 -11.99 24.84
C MET A 1 -32.25 -12.58 25.10
N ALA A 2 -31.74 -13.46 24.24
CA ALA A 2 -30.34 -13.90 24.36
C ALA A 2 -29.42 -12.70 24.11
N GLU A 3 -28.31 -12.61 24.83
CA GLU A 3 -27.26 -11.62 24.55
C GLU A 3 -26.80 -11.77 23.10
N PRO A 4 -26.55 -10.67 22.37
CA PRO A 4 -25.99 -10.76 21.03
C PRO A 4 -24.65 -11.51 21.06
N PRO A 5 -24.31 -12.21 19.96
CA PRO A 5 -22.99 -12.83 19.82
C PRO A 5 -21.88 -11.80 19.99
N LYS A 6 -20.72 -12.29 20.40
CA LYS A 6 -19.52 -11.47 20.50
C LYS A 6 -18.67 -11.69 19.27
N ASP A 7 -17.93 -10.67 18.92
CA ASP A 7 -16.85 -10.71 17.96
C ASP A 7 -15.52 -10.51 18.71
N PHE A 8 -14.46 -11.20 18.28
CA PHE A 8 -13.11 -11.17 18.85
C PHE A 8 -12.08 -11.04 17.73
N GLY A 9 -11.01 -10.29 17.98
CA GLY A 9 -9.92 -10.20 17.01
C GLY A 9 -9.14 -11.50 16.83
N ASP A 10 -8.32 -11.53 15.78
CA ASP A 10 -7.58 -12.71 15.32
C ASP A 10 -6.04 -12.50 15.33
N ALA A 11 -5.55 -11.36 15.87
CA ALA A 11 -4.11 -11.09 15.93
C ALA A 11 -3.28 -12.25 16.54
N PRO A 12 -2.00 -12.41 16.14
CA PRO A 12 -1.12 -13.44 16.65
C PRO A 12 -1.10 -13.56 18.18
N ALA A 13 -0.89 -14.77 18.70
CA ALA A 13 -0.95 -15.07 20.14
C ALA A 13 0.00 -14.26 21.03
N THR A 14 0.99 -13.56 20.44
CA THR A 14 1.85 -12.60 21.13
C THR A 14 1.13 -11.31 21.52
N TYR A 15 -0.01 -11.01 20.89
CA TYR A 15 -0.89 -9.90 21.23
C TYR A 15 -2.01 -10.35 22.17
N PRO A 16 -2.63 -9.42 22.92
CA PRO A 16 -3.82 -9.72 23.71
C PRO A 16 -5.04 -9.97 22.80
N THR A 17 -5.17 -11.20 22.32
CA THR A 17 -6.24 -11.64 21.40
C THR A 17 -7.27 -12.53 22.10
N LEU A 18 -6.79 -13.48 22.91
CA LEU A 18 -7.65 -14.39 23.68
C LEU A 18 -8.31 -13.68 24.87
N LYS A 19 -9.54 -14.10 25.20
CA LYS A 19 -10.31 -13.70 26.38
C LYS A 19 -9.51 -13.88 27.67
N ALA A 20 -8.74 -14.97 27.77
CA ALA A 20 -7.88 -15.25 28.93
C ALA A 20 -6.84 -14.13 29.19
N ASN A 21 -6.47 -13.39 28.15
CA ASN A 21 -5.50 -12.30 28.19
C ASN A 21 -6.18 -10.92 28.03
N ASN A 22 -7.46 -10.81 28.36
CA ASN A 22 -8.26 -9.60 28.20
C ASN A 22 -8.31 -9.11 26.74
N GLY A 23 -8.38 -10.04 25.77
CA GLY A 23 -8.50 -9.72 24.36
C GLY A 23 -9.67 -8.79 24.04
N ALA A 24 -9.48 -7.96 23.01
CA ALA A 24 -10.54 -7.09 22.52
C ALA A 24 -11.72 -7.94 22.05
N ASN A 25 -12.92 -7.55 22.47
CA ASN A 25 -14.16 -8.19 22.01
C ASN A 25 -15.29 -7.17 21.99
N HIS A 26 -16.24 -7.38 21.09
CA HIS A 26 -17.38 -6.51 20.90
C HIS A 26 -18.67 -7.32 20.99
N LEU A 27 -19.71 -6.77 21.61
CA LEU A 27 -21.06 -7.27 21.36
C LEU A 27 -21.46 -6.79 19.96
N MET A 28 -21.73 -7.75 19.06
CA MET A 28 -22.00 -7.46 17.66
C MET A 28 -23.26 -6.61 17.50
N SER A 29 -23.24 -5.74 16.49
CA SER A 29 -24.39 -4.90 16.12
C SER A 29 -24.76 -5.10 14.66
N GLN A 30 -26.06 -5.29 14.39
CA GLN A 30 -26.59 -5.31 13.01
C GLN A 30 -26.49 -3.96 12.30
N GLN A 31 -26.22 -2.89 13.05
CA GLN A 31 -26.21 -1.51 12.54
C GLN A 31 -24.84 -0.85 12.64
N LEU A 32 -23.86 -1.49 13.27
CA LEU A 32 -22.54 -0.93 13.49
C LEU A 32 -21.48 -2.02 13.36
N TYR A 33 -20.74 -2.02 12.26
CA TYR A 33 -19.67 -2.97 11.95
C TYR A 33 -18.70 -2.35 10.93
N LEU A 34 -17.50 -2.90 10.82
CA LEU A 34 -16.47 -2.65 9.83
C LEU A 34 -16.75 -3.50 8.58
N GLY A 35 -16.27 -3.06 7.41
CA GLY A 35 -16.40 -3.88 6.21
C GLY A 35 -17.84 -4.08 5.71
N ASN A 36 -18.09 -5.22 5.06
CA ASN A 36 -19.38 -5.59 4.47
C ASN A 36 -20.19 -6.56 5.34
N CYS A 37 -19.55 -7.19 6.31
CA CYS A 37 -20.18 -8.07 7.27
C CYS A 37 -19.35 -8.12 8.55
N VAL A 38 -19.95 -8.68 9.59
CA VAL A 38 -19.29 -9.06 10.84
C VAL A 38 -19.79 -10.45 11.19
N ASP A 39 -18.91 -11.31 11.68
CA ASP A 39 -19.32 -12.56 12.30
C ASP A 39 -18.87 -12.67 13.76
N GLY A 40 -19.10 -13.83 14.36
CA GLY A 40 -19.24 -13.95 15.80
C GLY A 40 -18.48 -15.13 16.37
N ASP A 41 -17.67 -14.84 17.37
CA ASP A 41 -16.73 -15.74 17.99
C ASP A 41 -16.97 -16.01 19.46
N SER A 42 -16.60 -17.22 19.87
CA SER A 42 -16.63 -17.61 21.29
C SER A 42 -15.40 -17.14 22.08
N ASP A 43 -14.28 -16.95 21.39
CA ASP A 43 -12.99 -16.45 21.88
C ASP A 43 -12.15 -15.99 20.67
N GLY A 44 -11.07 -15.25 20.89
CA GLY A 44 -10.19 -14.78 19.81
C GLY A 44 -9.50 -15.92 19.06
N GLN A 45 -9.43 -15.81 17.73
CA GLN A 45 -8.85 -16.81 16.85
C GLN A 45 -7.43 -16.42 16.45
N VAL A 46 -6.42 -16.79 17.23
CA VAL A 46 -5.04 -16.37 16.93
C VAL A 46 -4.53 -16.93 15.59
N THR A 47 -4.26 -16.04 14.63
CA THR A 47 -3.67 -16.40 13.33
C THR A 47 -2.25 -15.82 13.20
N ALA A 48 -1.41 -16.42 12.36
CA ALA A 48 -0.06 -15.91 12.11
C ALA A 48 -0.09 -14.66 11.21
N THR A 49 -1.13 -14.55 10.38
CA THR A 49 -1.45 -13.43 9.52
C THR A 49 -2.92 -13.11 9.76
N PRO A 50 -3.24 -11.99 10.43
CA PRO A 50 -4.62 -11.62 10.74
C PRO A 50 -5.34 -11.24 9.45
N SER A 51 -5.86 -12.23 8.74
CA SER A 51 -6.31 -12.11 7.35
C SER A 51 -7.75 -12.56 7.18
N GLY A 52 -8.46 -12.85 8.27
CA GLY A 52 -9.82 -13.36 8.18
C GLY A 52 -9.90 -14.73 7.57
N ASP A 53 -9.19 -15.70 8.14
CA ASP A 53 -9.41 -17.12 7.79
C ASP A 53 -10.10 -17.86 8.93
N ASP A 54 -11.10 -17.22 9.52
CA ASP A 54 -11.88 -17.82 10.58
C ASP A 54 -12.79 -18.92 9.96
N SER A 55 -12.44 -20.17 10.23
CA SER A 55 -13.08 -21.34 9.60
C SER A 55 -14.35 -21.78 10.36
N ALA A 56 -15.02 -20.87 11.06
CA ALA A 56 -16.16 -21.22 11.91
C ALA A 56 -17.46 -21.30 11.10
N THR A 57 -17.63 -22.37 10.32
CA THR A 57 -18.95 -22.75 9.78
C THR A 57 -19.98 -22.83 10.91
N GLY A 58 -20.87 -21.83 11.00
CA GLY A 58 -21.96 -21.77 11.98
C GLY A 58 -22.04 -20.52 12.87
N SER A 59 -21.11 -19.57 12.72
CA SER A 59 -21.16 -18.27 13.40
C SER A 59 -22.31 -17.39 12.90
N ILE A 60 -22.86 -16.56 13.79
CA ILE A 60 -23.95 -15.63 13.44
C ILE A 60 -23.33 -14.45 12.69
N THR A 61 -23.60 -14.36 11.39
CA THR A 61 -23.12 -13.24 10.55
C THR A 61 -24.19 -12.15 10.42
N TYR A 62 -23.79 -10.88 10.50
CA TYR A 62 -24.58 -9.74 10.05
C TYR A 62 -23.96 -9.13 8.78
N GLY A 63 -24.78 -8.70 7.83
CA GLY A 63 -24.29 -8.20 6.53
C GLY A 63 -24.17 -9.27 5.46
N THR A 64 -23.31 -9.06 4.47
CA THR A 64 -23.06 -10.02 3.37
C THR A 64 -21.57 -10.11 3.07
N CYS A 65 -20.92 -11.17 3.57
CA CYS A 65 -19.52 -11.42 3.31
C CYS A 65 -19.29 -11.89 1.86
N ALA A 66 -18.22 -11.44 1.22
CA ALA A 66 -17.84 -11.88 -0.13
C ALA A 66 -17.38 -13.36 -0.15
N THR A 67 -16.82 -13.83 0.96
CA THR A 67 -16.46 -15.22 1.27
C THR A 67 -16.94 -15.51 2.70
N ALA A 68 -17.35 -16.74 3.02
CA ALA A 68 -17.70 -17.06 4.41
C ALA A 68 -16.47 -16.93 5.31
N GLY A 69 -16.59 -16.23 6.44
CA GLY A 69 -15.49 -15.97 7.39
C GLY A 69 -14.41 -15.06 6.82
N ALA A 70 -14.79 -13.92 6.24
CA ALA A 70 -13.88 -12.94 5.64
C ALA A 70 -14.41 -11.54 5.91
N ASP A 71 -14.61 -11.23 7.19
CA ASP A 71 -15.07 -9.94 7.69
C ASP A 71 -13.95 -8.89 7.77
N GLU A 72 -12.68 -9.28 7.66
CA GLU A 72 -11.49 -8.43 7.53
C GLU A 72 -11.38 -7.77 6.14
N ASP A 73 -12.50 -7.29 5.61
CA ASP A 73 -12.61 -6.65 4.31
C ASP A 73 -12.70 -5.12 4.40
N ALA A 74 -12.64 -4.58 5.63
CA ALA A 74 -12.74 -3.15 5.86
C ALA A 74 -11.55 -2.36 5.33
N ILE A 75 -10.36 -2.98 5.33
CA ILE A 75 -9.11 -2.31 5.01
C ILE A 75 -8.39 -3.07 3.89
N THR A 76 -8.04 -2.35 2.83
CA THR A 76 -7.13 -2.88 1.81
C THR A 76 -5.72 -2.99 2.39
N PRO A 77 -4.90 -4.00 2.00
CA PRO A 77 -3.57 -4.21 2.56
C PRO A 77 -2.76 -2.92 2.74
N VAL A 78 -2.34 -2.65 3.97
CA VAL A 78 -1.66 -1.40 4.32
C VAL A 78 -0.15 -1.56 4.14
N SER A 79 0.44 -0.65 3.36
CA SER A 79 1.90 -0.56 3.18
C SER A 79 2.37 0.83 3.55
N LEU A 80 3.24 0.93 4.56
CA LEU A 80 3.79 2.20 5.05
C LEU A 80 5.32 2.23 4.90
N THR A 81 5.86 3.44 4.91
CA THR A 81 7.30 3.68 4.80
C THR A 81 7.83 4.32 6.08
N ASP A 82 9.02 3.92 6.52
CA ASP A 82 9.68 4.53 7.68
C ASP A 82 9.75 6.06 7.55
N GLY A 83 9.47 6.78 8.63
CA GLY A 83 9.49 8.25 8.65
C GLY A 83 8.33 8.92 7.90
N GLN A 84 7.36 8.15 7.37
CA GLN A 84 6.16 8.71 6.75
C GLN A 84 5.34 9.50 7.78
N THR A 85 5.04 10.75 7.46
CA THR A 85 4.29 11.65 8.33
C THR A 85 2.79 11.55 8.05
N ALA A 86 1.99 11.33 9.09
CA ALA A 86 0.53 11.31 9.08
C ALA A 86 -0.09 10.52 7.89
N PRO A 87 0.26 9.23 7.69
CA PRO A 87 -0.39 8.43 6.65
C PRO A 87 -1.89 8.33 6.87
N SER A 88 -2.66 8.28 5.78
CA SER A 88 -4.11 8.09 5.85
C SER A 88 -4.50 6.74 5.25
N ILE A 89 -5.42 6.06 5.92
CA ILE A 89 -6.09 4.86 5.40
C ILE A 89 -7.59 5.13 5.28
N ASN A 90 -8.22 4.45 4.34
CA ASN A 90 -9.68 4.40 4.24
C ASN A 90 -10.16 3.07 4.80
N VAL A 91 -11.07 3.14 5.77
CA VAL A 91 -11.68 1.99 6.42
C VAL A 91 -13.13 1.94 5.98
N LYS A 92 -13.59 0.82 5.40
CA LYS A 92 -15.01 0.63 5.12
C LYS A 92 -15.75 0.42 6.44
N THR A 93 -16.92 1.00 6.54
CA THR A 93 -17.72 0.97 7.75
C THR A 93 -19.18 0.81 7.39
N HIS A 94 -19.94 0.21 8.28
CA HIS A 94 -21.38 0.22 8.27
C HIS A 94 -21.86 0.91 9.55
N ASN A 95 -22.40 2.12 9.43
CA ASN A 95 -23.07 2.79 10.56
C ASN A 95 -24.49 3.21 10.14
N THR A 96 -25.50 2.48 10.59
CA THR A 96 -26.92 2.79 10.39
C THR A 96 -27.68 2.99 11.71
N THR A 97 -26.94 3.29 12.78
CA THR A 97 -27.46 3.40 14.14
C THR A 97 -28.36 4.63 14.36
N GLY A 98 -28.33 5.61 13.45
CA GLY A 98 -28.98 6.89 13.63
C GLY A 98 -28.11 7.94 14.35
N ALA A 99 -26.89 7.58 14.76
CA ALA A 99 -25.95 8.45 15.45
C ALA A 99 -24.51 8.26 14.93
N ASP A 100 -23.63 9.20 15.26
CA ASP A 100 -22.21 9.08 14.96
C ASP A 100 -21.55 8.06 15.90
N ALA A 101 -20.61 7.28 15.36
CA ALA A 101 -19.82 6.27 16.08
C ALA A 101 -18.34 6.66 16.10
N THR A 102 -17.52 5.88 16.81
CA THR A 102 -16.06 6.09 16.91
C THR A 102 -15.32 4.89 16.34
N LEU A 103 -14.41 5.15 15.41
CA LEU A 103 -13.39 4.20 14.95
C LEU A 103 -12.06 4.54 15.61
N ALA A 104 -11.39 3.55 16.18
CA ALA A 104 -10.02 3.69 16.67
C ALA A 104 -9.16 2.52 16.19
N CYS A 105 -7.95 2.81 15.70
CA CYS A 105 -6.99 1.78 15.35
C CYS A 105 -5.65 1.99 16.07
N TRP A 106 -4.94 0.90 16.32
CA TRP A 106 -3.62 0.84 16.95
C TRP A 106 -2.65 0.08 16.06
N ILE A 107 -1.42 0.58 15.88
CA ILE A 107 -0.38 -0.09 15.07
C ILE A 107 0.89 -0.24 15.89
N ASP A 108 1.36 -1.48 16.08
CA ASP A 108 2.59 -1.80 16.83
C ASP A 108 3.84 -1.42 16.03
N TYR A 109 4.15 -0.12 15.96
CA TYR A 109 5.32 0.38 15.22
C TYR A 109 6.65 0.07 15.92
N ASN A 110 6.62 -0.13 17.23
CA ASN A 110 7.81 -0.31 18.05
C ASN A 110 8.18 -1.81 18.23
N GLY A 111 7.32 -2.72 17.78
CA GLY A 111 7.54 -4.16 17.79
C GLY A 111 7.43 -4.83 19.16
N ASP A 112 6.99 -4.12 20.20
CA ASP A 112 6.98 -4.60 21.59
C ASP A 112 5.78 -5.51 21.92
N LYS A 113 4.88 -5.71 20.95
CA LYS A 113 3.66 -6.53 21.05
C LYS A 113 2.59 -5.95 21.99
N THR A 114 2.75 -4.69 22.36
CA THR A 114 1.74 -3.84 22.96
C THR A 114 1.13 -2.96 21.89
N LEU A 115 -0.13 -2.57 22.09
CA LEU A 115 -0.85 -1.65 21.23
C LEU A 115 -1.23 -0.43 22.07
N ASP A 116 -0.34 0.55 22.14
CA ASP A 116 -0.39 1.63 23.13
C ASP A 116 -1.19 2.87 22.65
N ASN A 117 -1.77 3.61 23.60
CA ASN A 117 -2.62 4.75 23.28
C ASN A 117 -1.86 6.05 22.95
N THR A 118 -0.56 6.11 23.23
CA THR A 118 0.23 7.34 23.17
C THR A 118 0.92 7.53 21.84
N THR A 119 1.46 6.47 21.25
CA THR A 119 2.26 6.52 20.03
C THR A 119 1.66 5.74 18.87
N GLU A 120 0.74 4.82 19.16
CA GLU A 120 0.30 3.82 18.18
C GLU A 120 -1.18 3.96 17.81
N ARG A 121 -1.94 4.79 18.56
CA ARG A 121 -3.38 4.98 18.37
C ARG A 121 -3.72 6.15 17.45
N ALA A 122 -4.68 5.92 16.56
CA ALA A 122 -5.45 6.96 15.90
C ALA A 122 -6.95 6.71 16.09
N SER A 123 -7.76 7.77 16.03
CA SER A 123 -9.22 7.63 16.00
C SER A 123 -9.89 8.70 15.16
N THR A 124 -11.06 8.36 14.64
CA THR A 124 -11.91 9.26 13.86
C THR A 124 -13.39 8.99 14.15
N THR A 125 -14.23 9.96 13.80
CA THR A 125 -15.68 9.81 13.88
C THR A 125 -16.20 9.09 12.63
N VAL A 126 -17.10 8.13 12.81
CA VAL A 126 -17.84 7.49 11.73
C VAL A 126 -19.26 8.03 11.75
N ALA A 127 -19.56 8.96 10.85
CA ALA A 127 -20.87 9.60 10.81
C ALA A 127 -22.00 8.58 10.53
N ASN A 128 -23.22 8.87 10.97
CA ASN A 128 -24.37 8.06 10.61
C ASN A 128 -24.54 7.98 9.07
N ASN A 129 -24.80 6.76 8.56
CA ASN A 129 -24.83 6.37 7.15
C ASN A 129 -23.49 6.51 6.40
N ALA A 130 -22.36 6.71 7.08
CA ALA A 130 -21.05 6.64 6.43
C ALA A 130 -20.74 5.20 6.03
N THR A 131 -20.35 5.01 4.77
CA THR A 131 -19.89 3.72 4.23
C THR A 131 -18.37 3.55 4.33
N THR A 132 -17.66 4.64 4.65
CA THR A 132 -16.22 4.67 4.84
C THR A 132 -15.84 5.76 5.84
N ALA A 133 -14.75 5.56 6.56
CA ALA A 133 -14.08 6.57 7.38
C ALA A 133 -12.60 6.69 7.00
N THR A 134 -12.12 7.92 6.84
CA THR A 134 -10.68 8.19 6.67
C THR A 134 -10.03 8.35 8.03
N LEU A 135 -9.00 7.56 8.29
CA LEU A 135 -8.22 7.60 9.51
C LEU A 135 -6.80 8.08 9.22
N THR A 136 -6.38 9.15 9.91
CA THR A 136 -5.00 9.61 9.90
C THR A 136 -4.23 8.92 11.01
N LEU A 137 -3.30 8.07 10.62
CA LEU A 137 -2.46 7.27 11.51
C LEU A 137 -1.35 8.12 12.15
N PRO A 138 -0.75 7.66 13.26
CA PRO A 138 0.43 8.30 13.83
C PRO A 138 1.59 8.28 12.82
N ASN A 139 2.53 9.22 12.99
CA ASN A 139 3.75 9.24 12.19
C ASN A 139 4.49 7.91 12.33
N VAL A 140 4.90 7.35 11.20
CA VAL A 140 5.66 6.10 11.17
C VAL A 140 7.08 6.39 11.70
N PRO A 141 7.55 5.71 12.74
CA PRO A 141 8.93 5.84 13.20
C PRO A 141 9.93 5.57 12.07
N ALA A 142 11.07 6.27 12.09
CA ALA A 142 12.10 6.12 11.06
C ALA A 142 12.79 4.74 11.03
N THR A 143 12.48 3.88 12.00
CA THR A 143 13.07 2.54 12.16
C THR A 143 12.00 1.45 12.26
N ALA A 144 10.73 1.76 12.00
CA ALA A 144 9.62 0.82 12.24
C ALA A 144 9.81 -0.48 11.45
N SER A 145 10.20 -0.40 10.18
CA SER A 145 10.48 -1.57 9.34
C SER A 145 11.60 -2.45 9.92
N THR A 146 12.70 -1.84 10.37
CA THR A 146 13.81 -2.59 10.97
C THR A 146 13.47 -3.17 12.33
N THR A 147 12.66 -2.46 13.12
CA THR A 147 12.30 -2.86 14.49
C THR A 147 11.33 -4.04 14.48
N THR A 148 10.41 -4.05 13.53
CA THR A 148 9.36 -5.07 13.40
C THR A 148 9.74 -6.22 12.46
N GLY A 149 10.86 -6.12 11.73
CA GLY A 149 11.23 -7.09 10.70
C GLY A 149 10.43 -6.95 9.40
N GLY A 150 9.85 -5.77 9.16
CA GLY A 150 9.14 -5.41 7.93
C GLY A 150 7.63 -5.68 7.96
N SER A 151 7.10 -6.22 9.06
CA SER A 151 5.66 -6.44 9.22
C SER A 151 5.23 -6.30 10.68
N THR A 152 4.04 -5.74 10.88
CA THR A 152 3.42 -5.60 12.20
C THR A 152 1.89 -5.76 12.09
N VAL A 153 1.21 -5.65 13.23
CA VAL A 153 -0.25 -5.77 13.33
C VAL A 153 -0.87 -4.41 13.59
N MET A 154 -2.00 -4.18 12.94
CA MET A 154 -2.94 -3.12 13.26
C MET A 154 -4.22 -3.72 13.83
N ARG A 155 -4.70 -3.16 14.92
CA ARG A 155 -6.00 -3.49 15.50
C ARG A 155 -6.96 -2.35 15.28
N CYS A 156 -8.14 -2.58 14.72
CA CYS A 156 -9.18 -1.58 14.50
C CYS A 156 -10.46 -1.96 15.25
N ARG A 157 -10.98 -1.01 16.03
CA ARG A 157 -12.20 -1.18 16.82
C ARG A 157 -13.20 -0.11 16.45
N LEU A 158 -14.44 -0.51 16.19
CA LEU A 158 -15.57 0.37 15.96
C LEU A 158 -16.57 0.21 17.12
N ALA A 159 -17.02 1.32 17.70
CA ALA A 159 -18.03 1.29 18.75
C ALA A 159 -18.88 2.57 18.74
N SER A 160 -20.05 2.51 19.39
CA SER A 160 -20.97 3.66 19.47
C SER A 160 -20.33 4.85 20.17
N THR A 161 -19.46 4.60 21.16
CA THR A 161 -18.79 5.65 21.91
C THR A 161 -17.30 5.42 22.06
N ALA A 162 -16.52 6.51 22.09
CA ALA A 162 -15.07 6.45 22.29
C ALA A 162 -14.66 5.80 23.63
N SER A 163 -15.51 5.87 24.66
CA SER A 163 -15.23 5.30 25.97
C SER A 163 -15.19 3.77 25.97
N GLU A 164 -15.99 3.13 25.11
CA GLU A 164 -16.00 1.66 24.94
C GLU A 164 -14.66 1.14 24.38
N ILE A 165 -13.99 1.96 23.57
CA ILE A 165 -12.77 1.61 22.84
C ILE A 165 -11.62 2.56 23.18
N SER A 166 -11.51 2.89 24.47
CA SER A 166 -10.41 3.70 24.99
C SER A 166 -9.06 2.98 24.95
N ASN A 167 -9.06 1.66 24.76
CA ASN A 167 -7.86 0.81 24.70
C ASN A 167 -7.99 -0.24 23.59
N ALA A 168 -6.87 -0.80 23.15
CA ALA A 168 -6.79 -1.89 22.17
C ALA A 168 -7.27 -3.26 22.70
N THR A 169 -7.69 -3.33 23.97
CA THR A 169 -8.05 -4.57 24.68
C THR A 169 -9.37 -4.41 25.45
N GLY A 170 -9.91 -5.52 25.95
CA GLY A 170 -11.14 -5.53 26.75
C GLY A 170 -12.44 -5.43 25.95
N ALA A 171 -13.57 -5.55 26.66
CA ALA A 171 -14.89 -5.63 26.05
C ALA A 171 -15.48 -4.25 25.69
N ALA A 172 -16.14 -4.20 24.53
CA ALA A 172 -17.04 -3.13 24.11
C ALA A 172 -18.48 -3.67 24.00
N ASN A 173 -19.47 -2.81 24.20
CA ASN A 173 -20.88 -3.23 24.22
C ASN A 173 -21.56 -3.08 22.85
N THR A 174 -20.85 -2.55 21.85
CA THR A 174 -21.34 -2.35 20.50
C THR A 174 -20.21 -2.42 19.48
N GLY A 175 -20.57 -2.70 18.23
CA GLY A 175 -19.66 -2.61 17.09
C GLY A 175 -18.87 -3.88 16.85
N GLU A 176 -17.60 -3.73 16.49
CA GLU A 176 -16.73 -4.81 15.98
C GLU A 176 -15.24 -4.50 16.23
N ILE A 177 -14.43 -5.55 16.18
CA ILE A 177 -12.98 -5.59 16.20
C ILE A 177 -12.45 -6.33 14.95
N GLU A 178 -11.54 -5.72 14.20
CA GLU A 178 -10.75 -6.42 13.16
C GLU A 178 -9.24 -6.21 13.40
N ASP A 179 -8.42 -7.23 13.15
CA ASP A 179 -6.96 -7.10 13.10
C ASP A 179 -6.45 -7.23 11.66
N HIS A 180 -5.36 -6.54 11.32
CA HIS A 180 -4.84 -6.42 9.94
C HIS A 180 -3.31 -6.46 9.92
N PRO A 181 -2.68 -7.14 8.93
CA PRO A 181 -1.24 -7.03 8.73
C PRO A 181 -0.90 -5.67 8.12
N VAL A 182 0.17 -5.07 8.62
CA VAL A 182 0.79 -3.88 8.06
C VAL A 182 2.16 -4.24 7.54
N THR A 183 2.42 -3.91 6.27
CA THR A 183 3.76 -4.01 5.69
C THR A 183 4.52 -2.71 5.92
N LEU A 184 5.72 -2.81 6.50
CA LEU A 184 6.59 -1.69 6.77
C LEU A 184 7.84 -1.79 5.90
N THR A 185 8.15 -0.72 5.18
CA THR A 185 9.30 -0.66 4.27
C THR A 185 10.26 0.43 4.71
N ALA A 186 11.55 0.16 4.60
CA ALA A 186 12.58 1.14 4.90
C ALA A 186 12.44 2.36 3.97
N ALA A 187 12.62 3.55 4.54
CA ALA A 187 12.72 4.77 3.75
C ALA A 187 13.90 4.66 2.78
N PRO A 188 13.79 5.18 1.55
CA PRO A 188 14.96 5.37 0.71
C PRO A 188 16.02 6.17 1.47
N PRO A 189 17.32 5.84 1.33
CA PRO A 189 18.37 6.60 1.98
C PRO A 189 18.27 8.09 1.62
N ALA A 190 18.29 8.95 2.65
CA ALA A 190 18.35 10.39 2.42
C ALA A 190 19.62 10.73 1.61
N CYS A 191 19.46 11.56 0.58
CA CYS A 191 20.58 12.00 -0.25
C CYS A 191 21.57 12.80 0.62
N ALA A 192 22.79 12.28 0.79
CA ALA A 192 23.82 12.99 1.54
C ALA A 192 24.31 14.22 0.76
N THR A 193 24.42 15.36 1.44
CA THR A 193 25.20 16.50 0.93
C THR A 193 26.67 16.21 1.16
N ILE A 194 27.45 16.20 0.08
CA ILE A 194 28.90 16.01 0.15
C ILE A 194 29.56 17.37 -0.01
N THR A 195 30.22 17.85 1.05
CA THR A 195 30.93 19.14 1.04
C THR A 195 32.43 18.89 0.91
N ASN A 196 33.04 19.52 -0.09
CA ASN A 196 34.50 19.59 -0.23
C ASN A 196 34.98 20.98 0.19
N THR A 197 36.03 21.02 1.01
CA THR A 197 36.58 22.26 1.58
C THR A 197 38.07 22.36 1.24
N THR A 198 38.47 23.50 0.70
CA THR A 198 39.88 23.84 0.43
C THR A 198 40.30 24.96 1.36
N ASN A 199 41.49 24.86 1.95
CA ASN A 199 42.07 25.88 2.80
C ASN A 199 43.53 26.18 2.44
N VAL A 200 43.95 27.43 2.68
CA VAL A 200 45.37 27.80 2.66
C VAL A 200 46.06 27.16 3.86
N THR A 201 47.03 26.28 3.65
CA THR A 201 47.71 25.52 4.72
C THR A 201 49.04 26.14 5.14
N LYS A 202 49.68 26.93 4.28
CA LYS A 202 50.96 27.57 4.55
C LYS A 202 51.18 28.77 3.63
N ILE A 203 51.66 29.87 4.20
CA ILE A 203 52.23 31.04 3.52
C ILE A 203 53.41 31.57 4.35
N THR A 204 54.26 32.40 3.77
CA THR A 204 55.43 32.99 4.45
C THR A 204 55.31 34.49 4.70
N GLU A 205 54.32 35.13 4.07
CA GLU A 205 54.05 36.56 4.08
C GLU A 205 52.92 36.91 5.05
N THR A 206 52.82 38.18 5.44
CA THR A 206 51.67 38.67 6.23
C THR A 206 50.42 38.69 5.37
N ASP A 207 49.42 37.89 5.74
CA ASP A 207 48.08 37.94 5.15
C ASP A 207 47.23 39.02 5.81
N SER A 208 46.81 39.99 4.99
CA SER A 208 45.96 41.10 5.42
C SER A 208 44.50 40.72 5.69
N ASN A 209 44.06 39.53 5.28
CA ASN A 209 42.68 39.07 5.48
C ASN A 209 42.58 37.54 5.57
N ALA A 210 43.01 36.96 6.70
CA ALA A 210 42.96 35.51 6.91
C ALA A 210 41.54 34.88 6.92
N VAL A 211 40.47 35.69 6.95
CA VAL A 211 39.08 35.19 6.97
C VAL A 211 38.66 34.60 5.62
N ASN A 212 39.33 34.97 4.52
CA ASN A 212 39.04 34.45 3.18
C ASN A 212 39.88 33.23 2.76
N ASN A 213 40.64 32.63 3.68
CA ASN A 213 41.56 31.51 3.40
C ASN A 213 40.89 30.13 3.34
N THR A 214 39.56 30.09 3.34
CA THR A 214 38.78 28.85 3.24
C THR A 214 37.66 29.03 2.24
N ALA A 215 37.47 28.05 1.36
CA ALA A 215 36.35 27.97 0.44
C ALA A 215 35.78 26.55 0.45
N SER A 216 34.45 26.43 0.36
CA SER A 216 33.77 25.13 0.29
C SER A 216 32.79 25.10 -0.87
N ALA A 217 32.62 23.91 -1.46
CA ALA A 217 31.57 23.63 -2.43
C ALA A 217 30.87 22.32 -2.06
N ALA A 218 29.55 22.29 -2.22
CA ALA A 218 28.74 21.12 -1.93
C ALA A 218 28.16 20.52 -3.21
N ILE A 219 28.13 19.18 -3.29
CA ILE A 219 27.37 18.43 -4.28
C ILE A 219 26.29 17.60 -3.56
N GLN A 220 25.17 17.37 -4.23
CA GLN A 220 24.12 16.49 -3.75
C GLN A 220 24.37 15.08 -4.30
N ALA A 221 24.50 14.08 -3.44
CA ALA A 221 24.48 12.70 -3.89
C ALA A 221 23.10 12.38 -4.45
N ASN A 222 23.02 11.84 -5.67
CA ASN A 222 21.75 11.38 -6.21
C ASN A 222 21.47 9.96 -5.67
N CYS A 223 20.66 9.88 -4.62
CA CYS A 223 20.17 8.61 -4.06
C CYS A 223 18.71 8.34 -4.42
N ALA A 224 18.16 9.04 -5.42
CA ALA A 224 16.85 8.68 -5.94
C ALA A 224 16.90 7.23 -6.39
N VAL A 225 16.04 6.38 -5.82
CA VAL A 225 15.70 5.10 -6.44
C VAL A 225 15.25 5.44 -7.84
N SER A 226 16.10 5.11 -8.82
CA SER A 226 15.82 5.39 -10.21
C SER A 226 14.59 4.56 -10.56
N LYS A 227 13.44 5.21 -10.58
CA LYS A 227 12.21 4.58 -11.03
C LYS A 227 12.35 4.37 -12.52
N THR A 228 12.01 3.17 -12.97
CA THR A 228 11.88 2.91 -14.40
C THR A 228 10.73 3.75 -14.94
N ASP A 229 10.99 4.48 -16.02
CA ASP A 229 9.99 5.25 -16.75
C ASP A 229 9.98 4.74 -18.20
N LEU A 230 8.92 4.04 -18.58
CA LEU A 230 8.75 3.47 -19.91
C LEU A 230 7.66 4.22 -20.66
N LYS A 231 7.98 4.67 -21.86
CA LYS A 231 7.08 5.40 -22.74
C LYS A 231 6.86 4.62 -24.03
N VAL A 232 5.60 4.45 -24.42
CA VAL A 232 5.22 3.79 -25.66
C VAL A 232 4.51 4.77 -26.58
N THR A 233 4.90 4.80 -27.84
CA THR A 233 4.18 5.53 -28.90
C THR A 233 3.87 4.60 -30.06
N LYS A 234 2.74 4.83 -30.74
CA LYS A 234 2.31 4.04 -31.90
C LYS A 234 1.86 4.97 -33.01
N THR A 235 2.39 4.75 -34.22
CA THR A 235 1.99 5.49 -35.41
C THR A 235 1.56 4.51 -36.50
N ALA A 236 0.69 4.96 -37.41
CA ALA A 236 0.26 4.18 -38.57
C ALA A 236 0.86 4.79 -39.83
N SER A 237 1.27 3.97 -40.79
CA SER A 237 1.75 4.44 -42.09
C SER A 237 0.65 5.11 -42.93
N LYS A 238 -0.63 4.86 -42.60
CA LYS A 238 -1.81 5.45 -43.24
C LYS A 238 -2.88 5.77 -42.19
N THR A 239 -3.53 6.92 -42.32
CA THR A 239 -4.66 7.33 -41.48
C THR A 239 -6.01 7.18 -42.16
N THR A 240 -6.03 7.05 -43.50
CA THR A 240 -7.21 6.73 -44.30
C THR A 240 -6.92 5.47 -45.09
N VAL A 241 -7.78 4.46 -44.94
CA VAL A 241 -7.57 3.10 -45.48
C VAL A 241 -8.85 2.55 -46.10
N ARG A 242 -8.70 1.63 -47.04
CA ARG A 242 -9.78 0.85 -47.65
C ARG A 242 -9.63 -0.62 -47.26
N HIS A 243 -10.72 -1.37 -47.38
CA HIS A 243 -10.67 -2.83 -47.26
C HIS A 243 -9.61 -3.40 -48.21
N GLY A 244 -8.75 -4.28 -47.69
CA GLY A 244 -7.62 -4.87 -48.39
C GLY A 244 -6.33 -4.06 -48.33
N ASP A 245 -6.33 -2.83 -47.80
CA ASP A 245 -5.10 -2.05 -47.65
C ASP A 245 -4.17 -2.69 -46.61
N THR A 246 -2.88 -2.74 -46.93
CA THR A 246 -1.84 -3.00 -45.95
C THR A 246 -1.44 -1.71 -45.23
N VAL A 247 -1.35 -1.80 -43.90
CA VAL A 247 -0.93 -0.76 -42.97
C VAL A 247 0.21 -1.30 -42.12
N THR A 248 1.23 -0.48 -41.90
CA THR A 248 2.30 -0.77 -40.95
C THR A 248 2.11 0.13 -39.75
N TYR A 249 1.96 -0.47 -38.57
CA TYR A 249 2.07 0.24 -37.31
C TYR A 249 3.50 0.20 -36.81
N THR A 250 4.03 1.35 -36.43
CA THR A 250 5.33 1.46 -35.76
C THR A 250 5.10 1.75 -34.29
N ILE A 251 5.31 0.73 -33.44
CA ILE A 251 5.33 0.87 -31.99
C ILE A 251 6.77 1.19 -31.58
N THR A 252 6.95 2.20 -30.74
CA THR A 252 8.23 2.63 -30.20
C THR A 252 8.17 2.58 -28.69
N LEU A 253 9.10 1.86 -28.07
CA LEU A 253 9.31 1.78 -26.62
C LEU A 253 10.57 2.56 -26.26
N GLU A 254 10.45 3.53 -25.36
CA GLU A 254 11.54 4.35 -24.83
C GLU A 254 11.67 4.08 -23.32
N ASN A 255 12.89 3.90 -22.83
CA ASN A 255 13.19 3.92 -21.40
C ASN A 255 13.75 5.30 -21.04
N ASP A 256 12.89 6.18 -20.54
CA ASP A 256 13.20 7.56 -20.17
C ASP A 256 13.86 7.67 -18.78
N SER A 257 14.24 6.55 -18.16
CA SER A 257 14.99 6.52 -16.90
C SER A 257 16.49 6.30 -17.08
N ASP A 258 17.24 6.50 -16.00
CA ASP A 258 18.68 6.24 -15.91
C ASP A 258 19.03 4.82 -15.46
N VAL A 259 18.05 3.92 -15.40
CA VAL A 259 18.26 2.51 -15.05
C VAL A 259 17.70 1.56 -16.09
N ILE A 260 18.24 0.33 -16.10
CA ILE A 260 17.73 -0.76 -16.92
C ILE A 260 16.31 -1.17 -16.47
N ALA A 261 15.39 -1.26 -17.42
CA ALA A 261 14.11 -1.92 -17.22
C ALA A 261 14.29 -3.42 -17.49
N THR A 262 13.77 -4.30 -16.65
CA THR A 262 13.90 -5.75 -16.83
C THR A 262 12.55 -6.40 -17.10
N ALA A 263 12.56 -7.54 -17.80
CA ALA A 263 11.36 -8.32 -18.13
C ALA A 263 10.21 -7.50 -18.78
N VAL A 264 10.55 -6.52 -19.62
CA VAL A 264 9.58 -5.62 -20.25
C VAL A 264 8.79 -6.35 -21.32
N LYS A 265 7.47 -6.19 -21.27
CA LYS A 265 6.52 -6.69 -22.28
C LYS A 265 5.56 -5.57 -22.70
N VAL A 266 5.27 -5.47 -24.00
CA VAL A 266 4.32 -4.50 -24.56
C VAL A 266 3.16 -5.25 -25.21
N GLY A 267 1.93 -5.01 -24.74
CA GLY A 267 0.73 -5.61 -25.32
C GLY A 267 0.18 -4.79 -26.49
N ASP A 268 -0.17 -5.47 -27.59
CA ASP A 268 -0.83 -4.91 -28.76
C ASP A 268 -1.79 -5.94 -29.38
N ASN A 269 -3.02 -5.98 -28.86
CA ASN A 269 -4.07 -6.84 -29.38
C ASN A 269 -4.73 -6.20 -30.60
N LEU A 270 -4.55 -6.81 -31.77
CA LEU A 270 -5.16 -6.33 -32.99
C LEU A 270 -6.70 -6.50 -32.96
N PRO A 271 -7.47 -5.46 -33.30
CA PRO A 271 -8.92 -5.57 -33.44
C PRO A 271 -9.30 -6.53 -34.58
N SER A 272 -10.51 -7.09 -34.50
CA SER A 272 -11.00 -8.10 -35.46
C SER A 272 -11.11 -7.60 -36.91
N SER A 273 -11.15 -6.27 -37.12
CA SER A 273 -11.13 -5.62 -38.44
C SER A 273 -9.76 -5.62 -39.12
N LEU A 274 -8.72 -6.11 -38.45
CA LEU A 274 -7.38 -6.25 -39.00
C LEU A 274 -6.99 -7.73 -39.10
N THR A 275 -6.22 -8.05 -40.13
CA THR A 275 -5.55 -9.35 -40.28
C THR A 275 -4.06 -9.15 -40.06
N PHE A 276 -3.48 -9.90 -39.12
CA PHE A 276 -2.03 -9.91 -38.91
C PHE A 276 -1.31 -10.44 -40.14
N VAL A 277 -0.28 -9.73 -40.60
CA VAL A 277 0.60 -10.16 -41.69
C VAL A 277 1.97 -10.55 -41.14
N SER A 278 2.65 -9.60 -40.50
CA SER A 278 4.01 -9.80 -39.99
C SER A 278 4.33 -8.89 -38.80
N ALA A 279 5.35 -9.28 -38.03
CA ALA A 279 5.91 -8.48 -36.95
C ALA A 279 7.43 -8.51 -37.03
N THR A 280 8.07 -7.33 -36.97
CA THR A 280 9.52 -7.18 -36.97
C THR A 280 9.96 -6.34 -35.76
N PRO A 281 10.25 -6.97 -34.62
CA PRO A 281 10.80 -6.27 -33.47
C PRO A 281 12.29 -5.98 -33.65
N SER A 282 12.76 -4.83 -33.15
CA SER A 282 14.19 -4.48 -33.08
C SER A 282 14.93 -5.28 -32.00
N GLN A 283 14.17 -5.85 -31.05
CA GLN A 283 14.66 -6.68 -29.95
C GLN A 283 13.55 -7.61 -29.46
N GLY A 284 13.88 -8.84 -29.09
CA GLY A 284 12.93 -9.79 -28.50
C GLY A 284 12.00 -10.41 -29.55
N THR A 285 10.80 -10.82 -29.13
CA THR A 285 9.86 -11.55 -30.00
C THR A 285 8.44 -11.03 -29.86
N PHE A 286 7.63 -11.10 -30.91
CA PHE A 286 6.20 -10.78 -30.87
C PHE A 286 5.37 -12.03 -31.14
N ALA A 287 4.54 -12.43 -30.18
CA ALA A 287 3.65 -13.57 -30.30
C ALA A 287 2.37 -13.33 -29.48
N ASN A 288 1.23 -13.81 -29.98
CA ASN A 288 -0.06 -13.75 -29.29
C ASN A 288 -0.45 -12.34 -28.79
N GLY A 289 -0.14 -11.29 -29.57
CA GLY A 289 -0.44 -9.90 -29.20
C GLY A 289 0.51 -9.30 -28.16
N VAL A 290 1.61 -9.98 -27.81
CA VAL A 290 2.59 -9.49 -26.84
C VAL A 290 3.96 -9.40 -27.47
N TRP A 291 4.59 -8.23 -27.36
CA TRP A 291 6.00 -8.02 -27.63
C TRP A 291 6.79 -8.28 -26.35
N ASP A 292 7.46 -9.43 -26.29
CA ASP A 292 8.38 -9.77 -25.21
C ASP A 292 9.76 -9.19 -25.52
N VAL A 293 10.08 -8.05 -24.91
CA VAL A 293 11.27 -7.24 -25.19
C VAL A 293 12.46 -7.70 -24.36
N GLY A 294 12.21 -8.18 -23.14
CA GLY A 294 13.25 -8.49 -22.16
C GLY A 294 13.79 -7.23 -21.50
N ASN A 295 15.12 -7.11 -21.42
CA ASN A 295 15.75 -5.98 -20.72
C ASN A 295 15.92 -4.77 -21.67
N VAL A 296 15.54 -3.59 -21.21
CA VAL A 296 15.67 -2.32 -21.95
C VAL A 296 16.64 -1.42 -21.21
N ALA A 297 17.80 -1.16 -21.80
CA ALA A 297 18.82 -0.32 -21.19
C ALA A 297 18.29 1.10 -20.90
N ALA A 298 18.92 1.79 -19.95
CA ALA A 298 18.66 3.19 -19.66
C ALA A 298 18.78 4.03 -20.94
N ARG A 299 17.85 4.96 -21.15
CA ARG A 299 17.81 5.85 -22.33
C ARG A 299 17.71 5.13 -23.68
N ALA A 300 17.41 3.83 -23.70
CA ALA A 300 17.28 3.08 -24.95
C ALA A 300 15.92 3.31 -25.62
N LYS A 301 15.91 3.17 -26.94
CA LYS A 301 14.74 3.26 -27.80
C LYS A 301 14.68 2.04 -28.71
N LEU A 302 13.58 1.31 -28.64
CA LEU A 302 13.35 0.07 -29.37
C LEU A 302 12.04 0.19 -30.17
N THR A 303 11.92 -0.56 -31.26
CA THR A 303 10.73 -0.50 -32.13
C THR A 303 10.18 -1.88 -32.45
N LEU A 304 8.88 -1.93 -32.70
CA LEU A 304 8.17 -3.05 -33.30
C LEU A 304 7.40 -2.53 -34.50
N MET A 305 7.71 -3.06 -35.69
CA MET A 305 6.90 -2.84 -36.89
C MET A 305 5.89 -3.97 -37.02
N LEU A 306 4.61 -3.63 -37.04
CA LEU A 306 3.49 -4.56 -37.13
C LEU A 306 2.75 -4.31 -38.43
N GLU A 307 2.80 -5.27 -39.35
CA GLU A 307 2.11 -5.19 -40.63
C GLU A 307 0.76 -5.92 -40.56
N VAL A 308 -0.27 -5.24 -41.04
CA VAL A 308 -1.65 -5.75 -41.04
C VAL A 308 -2.35 -5.43 -42.35
N THR A 309 -3.36 -6.23 -42.68
CA THR A 309 -4.30 -5.93 -43.77
C THR A 309 -5.68 -5.60 -43.21
N VAL A 310 -6.30 -4.54 -43.72
CA VAL A 310 -7.65 -4.13 -43.36
C VAL A 310 -8.66 -5.11 -43.96
N LYS A 311 -9.56 -5.63 -43.13
CA LYS A 311 -10.71 -6.45 -43.56
C LYS A 311 -11.92 -5.56 -43.87
#